data_AF-A0A506VCG2-F1
#
_entry.id   AF-A0A506VCG2-F1
#
_cell.length_a   1.000
_cell.length_b   1.000
_cell.length_c   1.000
_cell.angle_alpha   90.00
_cell.angle_beta   90.00
_cell.angle_gamma   90.00
#
_symmetry.space_group_name_H-M   'P 1'
#
loop_
_entity.id
_entity.type
_entity.pdbx_description
1 polymer ?
#
loop_
_entity_poly.entity_id
_entity_poly.type
_entity_poly.pdbx_seq_one_letter_code
_entity_poly.pdbx_strand_id
1 'polypeptide(L)'
;MITEHDVVYVNLNTDEFAACVNNAKDICFHIRDRADLHKRDILERFNNILMGEVAEKMVIKWLHTQQKFAVSTVDKGSQGPDRGHDILVKNKHGEDIYCSVKSSLSAKYDLTNIINNFKLATKKSELTAVNIQVYFWLTIDPNGNNQNRVTVPSLKQAAIIGWFGKNDFTKFTTYNHERREVPALSLQSARSMNSLLVHLT
;
A
#
# COMPACT_ATOMS: atom_id res chain seq x y z
N MET A 1 -18.06 -3.87 -6.61
CA MET A 1 -17.27 -4.56 -5.58
C MET A 1 -16.11 -5.20 -6.29
N ILE A 2 -14.90 -5.12 -5.75
CA ILE A 2 -13.71 -5.73 -6.35
C ILE A 2 -13.62 -7.21 -5.99
N THR A 3 -13.04 -7.98 -6.89
CA THR A 3 -12.68 -9.38 -6.77
C THR A 3 -11.19 -9.56 -7.08
N GLU A 4 -10.68 -10.79 -6.96
CA GLU A 4 -9.30 -11.10 -7.37
C GLU A 4 -9.00 -10.81 -8.84
N HIS A 5 -10.01 -10.71 -9.71
CA HIS A 5 -9.84 -10.35 -11.12
C HIS A 5 -9.63 -8.84 -11.34
N ASP A 6 -9.94 -8.01 -10.34
CA ASP A 6 -9.82 -6.56 -10.42
C ASP A 6 -8.47 -6.03 -9.90
N VAL A 7 -7.68 -6.88 -9.24
CA VAL A 7 -6.39 -6.46 -8.68
C VAL A 7 -5.34 -6.30 -9.77
N VAL A 8 -4.38 -5.42 -9.52
CA VAL A 8 -3.32 -5.13 -10.47
C VAL A 8 -2.00 -5.71 -9.96
N TYR A 9 -1.40 -6.57 -10.77
CA TYR A 9 -0.05 -7.08 -10.56
C TYR A 9 0.97 -6.19 -11.27
N VAL A 10 2.03 -5.83 -10.56
CA VAL A 10 3.10 -4.98 -11.08
C VAL A 10 4.44 -5.60 -10.76
N ASN A 11 5.20 -5.96 -11.80
CA ASN A 11 6.56 -6.44 -11.64
C ASN A 11 7.52 -5.26 -11.65
N LEU A 12 8.31 -5.12 -10.59
CA LEU A 12 9.46 -4.22 -10.57
C LEU A 12 10.67 -4.94 -11.16
N ASN A 13 11.45 -4.24 -11.99
CA ASN A 13 12.74 -4.73 -12.45
C ASN A 13 13.80 -4.55 -11.34
N THR A 14 15.00 -5.07 -11.58
CA THR A 14 16.10 -5.05 -10.61
C THR A 14 16.47 -3.62 -10.20
N ASP A 15 16.55 -2.68 -11.13
CA ASP A 15 16.96 -1.30 -10.85
C ASP A 15 15.89 -0.56 -10.02
N GLU A 16 14.62 -0.76 -10.34
CA GLU A 16 13.49 -0.21 -9.58
C GLU A 16 13.45 -0.78 -8.17
N PHE A 17 13.69 -2.08 -8.01
CA PHE A 17 13.76 -2.72 -6.69
C PHE A 17 14.99 -2.24 -5.90
N ALA A 18 16.15 -2.12 -6.54
CA ALA A 18 17.37 -1.60 -5.92
C ALA A 18 17.18 -0.18 -5.38
N ALA A 19 16.45 0.67 -6.11
CA ALA A 19 16.06 2.00 -5.62
C ALA A 19 15.21 1.92 -4.33
N CYS A 20 14.23 1.01 -4.27
CA CYS A 20 13.42 0.78 -3.07
C CYS A 20 14.28 0.33 -1.88
N VAL A 21 15.27 -0.54 -2.11
CA VAL A 21 16.21 -1.01 -1.08
C VAL A 21 17.08 0.13 -0.55
N ASN A 22 17.59 0.99 -1.42
CA ASN A 22 18.39 2.14 -1.02
C ASN A 22 17.58 3.12 -0.18
N ASN A 23 16.37 3.48 -0.62
CA ASN A 23 15.46 4.34 0.16
C ASN A 23 15.16 3.71 1.53
N ALA A 24 14.82 2.42 1.56
CA ALA A 24 14.48 1.73 2.80
C ALA A 24 15.66 1.69 3.79
N LYS A 25 16.88 1.48 3.28
CA LYS A 25 18.11 1.54 4.07
C LYS A 25 18.26 2.92 4.70
N ASP A 26 18.16 3.99 3.90
CA ASP A 26 18.36 5.35 4.39
C ASP A 26 17.32 5.74 5.44
N ILE A 27 16.04 5.42 5.21
CA ILE A 27 14.95 5.73 6.16
C ILE A 27 15.06 4.92 7.46
N CYS A 28 15.44 3.64 7.38
CA CYS A 28 15.43 2.70 8.52
C CYS A 28 16.22 3.18 9.74
N PHE A 29 17.33 3.90 9.50
CA PHE A 29 18.21 4.40 10.55
C PHE A 29 17.79 5.76 11.12
N HIS A 30 16.86 6.47 10.48
CA HIS A 30 16.45 7.82 10.87
C HIS A 30 15.00 7.91 11.35
N ILE A 31 14.13 7.00 10.90
CA ILE A 31 12.73 6.99 11.30
C ILE A 31 12.54 6.57 12.77
N ARG A 32 11.63 7.25 13.46
CA ARG A 32 11.18 6.87 14.80
C ARG A 32 9.84 6.15 14.69
N ASP A 33 9.73 5.03 15.41
CA ASP A 33 8.45 4.34 15.54
C ASP A 33 7.44 5.25 16.25
N ARG A 34 6.16 5.15 15.84
CA ARG A 34 5.11 5.94 16.48
C ARG A 34 4.84 5.41 17.88
N ALA A 35 4.55 6.31 18.82
CA ALA A 35 4.28 5.96 20.21
C ALA A 35 3.04 5.09 20.40
N ASP A 36 2.14 5.05 19.42
CA ASP A 36 0.89 4.25 19.45
C ASP A 36 1.02 2.86 18.83
N LEU A 37 2.22 2.47 18.36
CA LEU A 37 2.53 1.16 17.80
C LEU A 37 3.60 0.46 18.64
N HIS A 38 3.73 -0.87 18.48
CA HIS A 38 4.82 -1.59 19.12
C HIS A 38 6.17 -1.12 18.57
N LYS A 39 7.19 -1.18 19.43
CA LYS A 39 8.56 -0.88 19.02
C LYS A 39 9.06 -2.01 18.13
N ARG A 40 9.52 -1.67 16.92
CA ARG A 40 10.06 -2.63 15.96
C ARG A 40 11.55 -2.79 16.16
N ASP A 41 12.05 -4.01 15.97
CA ASP A 41 13.50 -4.19 15.82
C ASP A 41 13.99 -3.68 14.45
N ILE A 42 15.31 -3.64 14.24
CA ILE A 42 15.89 -3.06 13.02
C ILE A 42 15.51 -3.85 11.75
N LEU A 43 15.40 -5.18 11.84
CA LEU A 43 15.07 -6.03 10.72
C LEU A 43 13.57 -5.93 10.39
N GLU A 44 12.72 -5.96 11.40
CA GLU A 44 11.28 -5.73 11.26
C GLU A 44 11.00 -4.36 10.63
N ARG A 45 11.66 -3.32 11.14
CA ARG A 45 11.56 -1.96 10.61
C ARG A 45 11.99 -1.88 9.15
N PHE A 46 13.16 -2.44 8.81
CA PHE A 46 13.66 -2.43 7.45
C PHE A 46 12.67 -3.12 6.50
N ASN A 47 12.16 -4.30 6.86
CA ASN A 47 11.19 -5.03 6.04
C ASN A 47 9.88 -4.25 5.87
N ASN A 48 9.38 -3.62 6.94
CA ASN A 48 8.18 -2.77 6.88
C ASN A 48 8.36 -1.57 5.94
N ILE A 49 9.48 -0.88 6.01
CA ILE A 49 9.78 0.28 5.15
C ILE A 49 9.95 -0.19 3.70
N LEU A 50 10.74 -1.24 3.47
CA LEU A 50 10.97 -1.79 2.14
C LEU A 50 9.66 -2.18 1.44
N MET A 51 8.74 -2.83 2.17
CA MET A 51 7.41 -3.12 1.65
C MET A 51 6.63 -1.86 1.25
N GLY A 52 6.74 -0.79 2.04
CA GLY A 52 6.14 0.51 1.73
C GLY A 52 6.71 1.12 0.46
N GLU A 53 8.04 1.17 0.34
CA GLU A 53 8.73 1.69 -0.85
C GLU A 53 8.39 0.88 -2.11
N VAL A 54 8.35 -0.44 -2.00
CA VAL A 54 7.94 -1.32 -3.10
C VAL A 54 6.49 -1.04 -3.51
N ALA A 55 5.58 -0.91 -2.55
CA ALA A 55 4.17 -0.61 -2.83
C ALA A 55 3.99 0.75 -3.52
N GLU A 56 4.65 1.79 -3.04
CA GLU A 56 4.66 3.13 -3.66
C GLU A 56 5.18 3.03 -5.10
N LYS A 57 6.32 2.37 -5.31
CA LYS A 57 6.92 2.21 -6.64
C LYS A 57 6.04 1.40 -7.60
N MET A 58 5.37 0.35 -7.12
CA MET A 58 4.39 -0.42 -7.91
C MET A 58 3.23 0.47 -8.39
N VAL A 59 2.69 1.32 -7.52
CA VAL A 59 1.59 2.23 -7.86
C VAL A 59 2.05 3.28 -8.87
N ILE A 60 3.19 3.93 -8.64
CA ILE A 60 3.76 4.93 -9.57
C ILE A 60 3.99 4.28 -10.94
N LYS A 61 4.65 3.12 -10.97
CA LYS A 61 4.92 2.39 -12.21
C LYS A 61 3.63 2.08 -12.97
N TRP A 62 2.60 1.58 -12.29
CA TRP A 62 1.33 1.30 -12.93
C TRP A 62 0.66 2.56 -13.48
N LEU A 63 0.63 3.66 -12.72
CA LEU A 63 0.08 4.92 -13.20
C LEU A 63 0.81 5.42 -14.45
N HIS A 64 2.15 5.33 -14.48
CA HIS A 64 2.95 5.68 -15.65
C HIS A 64 2.65 4.81 -16.87
N THR A 65 2.45 3.50 -16.72
CA THR A 65 2.05 2.64 -17.85
C THR A 65 0.67 3.00 -18.40
N GLN A 66 -0.18 3.60 -17.58
CA GLN A 66 -1.48 4.16 -17.99
C GLN A 66 -1.39 5.63 -18.44
N GLN A 67 -0.18 6.17 -18.65
CA GLN A 67 0.10 7.54 -19.08
C GLN A 67 -0.44 8.61 -18.11
N LYS A 68 -0.52 8.28 -16.81
CA LYS A 68 -0.97 9.21 -15.76
C LYS A 68 0.21 9.87 -15.07
N PHE A 69 0.04 11.15 -14.71
CA PHE A 69 1.03 11.85 -13.89
C PHE A 69 1.04 11.27 -12.47
N ALA A 70 2.21 10.82 -12.02
CA ALA A 70 2.44 10.35 -10.66
C ALA A 70 3.90 10.56 -10.25
N VAL A 71 4.15 11.25 -9.13
CA VAL A 71 5.51 11.44 -8.60
C VAL A 71 5.51 11.25 -7.09
N SER A 72 6.59 10.68 -6.54
CA SER A 72 6.75 10.59 -5.08
C SER A 72 6.81 11.99 -4.48
N THR A 73 6.10 12.21 -3.38
CA THR A 73 6.10 13.50 -2.65
C THR A 73 7.11 13.55 -1.51
N VAL A 74 7.78 12.44 -1.23
CA VAL A 74 8.70 12.32 -0.11
C VAL A 74 10.12 12.51 -0.62
N ASP A 75 10.81 13.53 -0.10
CA ASP A 75 12.27 13.59 -0.20
C ASP A 75 12.85 12.53 0.74
N LYS A 76 13.20 11.37 0.16
CA LYS A 76 13.72 10.20 0.87
C LYS A 76 15.09 10.46 1.50
N GLY A 77 15.77 11.57 1.14
CA GLY A 77 17.00 12.05 1.77
C GLY A 77 16.78 13.07 2.90
N SER A 78 15.56 13.55 3.10
CA SER A 78 15.25 14.49 4.18
C SER A 78 15.22 13.76 5.53
N GLN A 79 15.90 14.30 6.55
CA GLN A 79 15.88 13.74 7.92
C GLN A 79 14.58 14.09 8.69
N GLY A 80 13.57 14.64 8.00
CA GLY A 80 12.31 15.08 8.58
C GLY A 80 11.27 13.95 8.61
N PRO A 81 10.24 14.06 9.48
CA PRO A 81 9.11 13.14 9.45
C PRO A 81 8.32 13.27 8.14
N ASP A 82 8.01 12.13 7.53
CA ASP A 82 7.14 12.04 6.37
C ASP A 82 5.75 12.62 6.71
N ARG A 83 5.19 13.44 5.82
CA ARG A 83 3.85 14.01 5.95
C ARG A 83 2.74 12.97 5.75
N GLY A 84 3.09 11.73 5.38
CA GLY A 84 2.14 10.64 5.14
C GLY A 84 1.40 10.80 3.80
N HIS A 85 2.02 11.51 2.86
CA HIS A 85 1.55 11.65 1.49
C HIS A 85 2.61 11.02 0.61
N ASP A 86 2.25 9.94 -0.06
CA ASP A 86 3.22 9.08 -0.73
C ASP A 86 3.43 9.56 -2.18
N ILE A 87 2.36 9.97 -2.87
CA ILE A 87 2.37 10.30 -4.30
C ILE A 87 1.56 11.58 -4.58
N LEU A 88 2.08 12.46 -5.46
CA LEU A 88 1.31 13.52 -6.13
C LEU A 88 0.79 13.01 -7.46
N VAL A 89 -0.51 13.13 -7.70
CA VAL A 89 -1.15 12.82 -8.98
C VAL A 89 -1.96 14.03 -9.45
N LYS A 90 -2.28 14.09 -10.75
CA LYS A 90 -3.17 15.13 -11.28
C LYS A 90 -4.58 14.62 -11.42
N ASN A 91 -5.55 15.34 -10.86
CA ASN A 91 -6.96 15.04 -11.06
C ASN A 91 -7.38 15.30 -12.51
N LYS A 92 -8.63 14.95 -12.86
CA LYS A 92 -9.23 15.15 -14.20
C LYS A 92 -9.25 16.61 -14.69
N HIS A 93 -9.03 17.58 -13.80
CA HIS A 93 -8.95 19.02 -14.09
C HIS A 93 -7.50 19.53 -14.19
N GLY A 94 -6.51 18.65 -14.04
CA GLY A 94 -5.08 18.99 -14.06
C GLY A 94 -4.51 19.50 -12.73
N GLU A 95 -5.33 19.53 -11.68
CA GLU A 95 -4.93 20.00 -10.34
C GLU A 95 -4.17 18.91 -9.59
N ASP A 96 -3.16 19.30 -8.84
CA ASP A 96 -2.37 18.39 -8.02
C ASP A 96 -3.18 17.94 -6.80
N ILE A 97 -3.32 16.62 -6.63
CA ILE A 97 -3.96 16.01 -5.47
C ILE A 97 -3.06 14.95 -4.86
N TYR A 98 -3.14 14.80 -3.54
CA TYR A 98 -2.37 13.80 -2.82
C TYR A 98 -3.01 12.41 -2.91
N CYS A 99 -2.16 11.42 -3.10
CA CYS A 99 -2.46 10.00 -3.08
C CYS A 99 -1.63 9.34 -1.98
N SER A 100 -2.27 8.57 -1.10
CA SER A 100 -1.59 7.72 -0.13
C SER A 100 -1.66 6.25 -0.52
N VAL A 101 -0.54 5.55 -0.37
CA VAL A 101 -0.38 4.12 -0.58
C VAL A 101 -0.13 3.46 0.76
N LYS A 102 -0.92 2.44 1.09
CA LYS A 102 -0.71 1.61 2.28
C LYS A 102 -0.36 0.19 1.86
N SER A 103 0.76 -0.31 2.37
CA SER A 103 1.17 -1.70 2.24
C SER A 103 0.75 -2.50 3.47
N SER A 104 0.37 -3.77 3.28
CA SER A 104 0.08 -4.70 4.38
C SER A 104 0.53 -6.11 4.03
N LEU A 105 0.79 -6.94 5.04
CA LEU A 105 1.21 -8.34 4.90
C LEU A 105 0.17 -9.26 5.55
N SER A 106 -0.28 -10.27 4.80
CA SER A 106 -1.02 -11.39 5.35
C SER A 106 -0.12 -12.61 5.48
N ALA A 107 -0.01 -13.16 6.69
CA ALA A 107 0.68 -14.43 6.91
C ALA A 107 -0.23 -15.66 6.76
N LYS A 108 -1.55 -15.48 6.76
CA LYS A 108 -2.54 -16.57 6.92
C LYS A 108 -3.57 -16.66 5.80
N TYR A 109 -3.94 -15.52 5.22
CA TYR A 109 -5.01 -15.41 4.25
C TYR A 109 -4.45 -15.20 2.85
N ASP A 110 -5.01 -15.92 1.88
CA ASP A 110 -4.82 -15.70 0.45
C ASP A 110 -5.49 -14.40 -0.01
N LEU A 111 -5.29 -14.06 -1.29
CA LEU A 111 -5.80 -12.83 -1.89
C LEU A 111 -7.33 -12.71 -1.78
N THR A 112 -8.07 -13.78 -2.06
CA THR A 112 -9.53 -13.79 -2.02
C THR A 112 -10.03 -13.46 -0.60
N ASN A 113 -9.44 -14.11 0.42
CA ASN A 113 -9.79 -13.83 1.80
C ASN A 113 -9.32 -12.45 2.27
N ILE A 114 -8.19 -11.95 1.76
CA ILE A 114 -7.75 -10.56 2.01
C ILE A 114 -8.81 -9.58 1.53
N ILE A 115 -9.25 -9.69 0.28
CA ILE A 115 -10.25 -8.79 -0.32
C ILE A 115 -11.54 -8.79 0.50
N ASN A 116 -12.01 -9.98 0.91
CA ASN A 116 -13.29 -10.12 1.58
C ASN A 116 -13.27 -9.64 3.05
N ASN A 117 -12.16 -9.83 3.77
CA ASN A 117 -12.15 -9.68 5.23
C ASN A 117 -11.37 -8.47 5.75
N PHE A 118 -10.40 -7.96 4.98
CA PHE A 118 -9.54 -6.87 5.44
C PHE A 118 -10.08 -5.51 5.03
N LYS A 119 -9.50 -4.45 5.62
CA LYS A 119 -9.91 -3.05 5.46
C LYS A 119 -8.70 -2.19 5.08
N LEU A 120 -8.94 -0.98 4.58
CA LEU A 120 -7.85 -0.01 4.33
C LEU A 120 -7.13 0.34 5.64
N ALA A 121 -5.80 0.24 5.66
CA ALA A 121 -4.98 0.48 6.84
C ALA A 121 -4.69 1.98 7.10
N THR A 122 -5.73 2.78 7.34
CA THR A 122 -5.60 4.25 7.51
C THR A 122 -6.47 4.80 8.63
N LYS A 123 -6.04 5.88 9.29
CA LYS A 123 -6.86 6.69 10.20
C LYS A 123 -7.61 7.78 9.45
N LYS A 124 -8.65 8.34 10.05
CA LYS A 124 -9.40 9.46 9.45
C LYS A 124 -8.52 10.68 9.13
N SER A 125 -7.57 10.98 10.01
CA SER A 125 -6.60 12.07 9.82
C SER A 125 -5.55 11.81 8.75
N GLU A 126 -5.36 10.55 8.34
CA GLU A 126 -4.37 10.12 7.36
C GLU A 126 -4.97 10.07 5.92
N LEU A 127 -6.28 10.29 5.77
CA LEU A 127 -6.95 10.23 4.47
C LEU A 127 -6.53 11.35 3.53
N THR A 128 -6.13 10.96 2.33
CA THR A 128 -5.86 11.86 1.20
C THR A 128 -7.00 11.79 0.17
N ALA A 129 -6.87 12.50 -0.96
CA ALA A 129 -7.89 12.48 -2.01
C ALA A 129 -8.07 11.07 -2.60
N VAL A 130 -6.96 10.33 -2.74
CA VAL A 130 -6.90 8.96 -3.27
C VAL A 130 -6.14 8.07 -2.30
N ASN A 131 -6.74 6.98 -1.85
CA ASN A 131 -6.12 6.07 -0.88
C ASN A 131 -6.09 4.66 -1.47
N ILE A 132 -4.88 4.15 -1.74
CA ILE A 132 -4.64 2.87 -2.41
C ILE A 132 -4.13 1.85 -1.39
N GLN A 133 -4.68 0.64 -1.43
CA GLN A 133 -4.17 -0.49 -0.66
C GLN A 133 -3.37 -1.43 -1.57
N VAL A 134 -2.13 -1.70 -1.17
CA VAL A 134 -1.27 -2.76 -1.71
C VAL A 134 -1.16 -3.86 -0.67
N TYR A 135 -1.22 -5.10 -1.10
CA TYR A 135 -1.12 -6.26 -0.22
C TYR A 135 -0.01 -7.20 -0.67
N PHE A 136 0.72 -7.71 0.31
CA PHE A 136 1.61 -8.84 0.22
C PHE A 136 0.98 -10.00 0.99
N TRP A 137 1.19 -11.22 0.54
CA TRP A 137 0.75 -12.40 1.30
C TRP A 137 1.78 -13.51 1.26
N LEU A 138 1.74 -14.36 2.27
CA LEU A 138 2.62 -15.51 2.44
C LEU A 138 1.86 -16.79 2.14
N THR A 139 2.59 -17.80 1.69
CA THR A 139 2.11 -19.17 1.51
C THR A 139 2.96 -20.06 2.42
N ILE A 140 2.56 -20.16 3.69
CA ILE A 140 3.38 -20.82 4.73
C ILE A 140 3.28 -22.33 4.66
N ASP A 141 2.07 -22.85 4.48
CA ASP A 141 1.74 -24.27 4.43
C ASP A 141 0.88 -24.55 3.17
N PRO A 142 1.52 -24.76 2.01
CA PRO A 142 0.81 -24.92 0.74
C PRO A 142 0.03 -26.25 0.72
N ASN A 143 -1.31 -26.16 0.68
CA ASN A 143 -2.17 -27.31 0.50
C ASN A 143 -2.50 -27.48 -1.00
N GLY A 144 -1.80 -28.40 -1.68
CA GLY A 144 -2.08 -28.76 -3.08
C GLY A 144 -0.84 -28.88 -3.96
N ASN A 145 -0.96 -29.58 -5.08
CA ASN A 145 0.14 -29.78 -6.02
C ASN A 145 0.45 -28.46 -6.75
N ASN A 146 1.71 -28.01 -6.67
CA ASN A 146 2.31 -26.84 -7.36
C ASN A 146 2.25 -25.45 -6.68
N GLN A 147 1.91 -25.34 -5.40
CA GLN A 147 2.12 -24.08 -4.67
C GLN A 147 3.49 -24.08 -3.97
N ASN A 148 4.38 -23.17 -4.38
CA ASN A 148 5.65 -22.96 -3.71
C ASN A 148 5.44 -22.25 -2.37
N ARG A 149 6.18 -22.70 -1.35
CA ARG A 149 6.22 -22.03 -0.06
C ARG A 149 6.82 -20.63 -0.20
N VAL A 150 6.14 -19.62 0.34
CA VAL A 150 6.59 -18.21 0.37
C VAL A 150 6.48 -17.73 1.82
N THR A 151 7.60 -17.65 2.51
CA THR A 151 7.68 -17.33 3.95
C THR A 151 8.14 -15.91 4.24
N VAL A 152 8.50 -15.16 3.20
CA VAL A 152 8.88 -13.74 3.25
C VAL A 152 8.16 -12.98 2.14
N PRO A 153 7.93 -11.66 2.29
CA PRO A 153 7.33 -10.85 1.23
C PRO A 153 8.03 -11.06 -0.11
N SER A 154 7.24 -11.22 -1.16
CA SER A 154 7.72 -11.51 -2.52
C SER A 154 6.95 -10.67 -3.53
N LEU A 155 7.63 -10.16 -4.55
CA LEU A 155 6.99 -9.45 -5.67
C LEU A 155 5.99 -10.34 -6.42
N LYS A 156 6.18 -11.67 -6.40
CA LYS A 156 5.24 -12.63 -7.00
C LYS A 156 3.94 -12.80 -6.20
N GLN A 157 3.94 -12.39 -4.93
CA GLN A 157 2.78 -12.42 -4.04
C GLN A 157 2.54 -11.00 -3.48
N ALA A 158 2.41 -10.05 -4.40
CA ALA A 158 2.09 -8.67 -4.15
C ALA A 158 1.13 -8.13 -5.21
N ALA A 159 0.12 -7.36 -4.81
CA ALA A 159 -0.84 -6.76 -5.74
C ALA A 159 -1.40 -5.43 -5.22
N ILE A 160 -1.73 -4.53 -6.14
CA ILE A 160 -2.53 -3.34 -5.87
C ILE A 160 -4.00 -3.79 -5.85
N ILE A 161 -4.64 -3.69 -4.70
CA ILE A 161 -5.98 -4.27 -4.48
C ILE A 161 -7.07 -3.37 -5.06
N GLY A 162 -6.99 -2.06 -4.80
CA GLY A 162 -7.99 -1.09 -5.18
C GLY A 162 -7.77 0.24 -4.48
N TRP A 163 -8.70 1.17 -4.72
CA TRP A 163 -8.60 2.52 -4.18
C TRP A 163 -9.91 3.00 -3.56
N PHE A 164 -9.79 4.01 -2.71
CA PHE A 164 -10.90 4.72 -2.08
C PHE A 164 -10.68 6.22 -2.18
N GLY A 165 -11.75 6.94 -2.49
CA GLY A 165 -11.80 8.39 -2.31
C GLY A 165 -11.99 8.75 -0.85
N LYS A 166 -11.54 9.95 -0.45
CA LYS A 166 -11.75 10.46 0.93
C LYS A 166 -13.20 10.37 1.41
N ASN A 167 -14.14 10.60 0.50
CA ASN A 167 -15.58 10.63 0.79
C ASN A 167 -16.25 9.26 0.77
N ASP A 168 -15.53 8.17 0.48
CA ASP A 168 -16.06 6.81 0.55
C ASP A 168 -16.25 6.35 2.01
N PHE A 169 -15.56 7.00 2.96
CA PHE A 169 -15.57 6.60 4.36
C PHE A 169 -16.53 7.45 5.19
N THR A 170 -17.65 6.85 5.59
CA THR A 170 -18.66 7.51 6.44
C THR A 170 -18.54 7.14 7.93
N LYS A 171 -17.87 6.03 8.26
CA LYS A 171 -17.70 5.53 9.63
C LYS A 171 -16.30 4.98 9.87
N PHE A 172 -15.76 5.33 11.03
CA PHE A 172 -14.51 4.80 11.57
C PHE A 172 -14.85 4.01 12.85
N THR A 173 -14.18 2.88 13.03
CA THR A 173 -14.31 1.98 14.17
C THR A 173 -12.94 1.75 14.79
N THR A 174 -12.87 1.28 16.04
CA THR A 174 -11.59 0.90 16.66
C THR A 174 -11.19 -0.52 16.25
N TYR A 175 -9.91 -0.76 15.96
CA TYR A 175 -9.40 -2.10 15.68
C TYR A 175 -9.42 -2.98 16.94
N ASN A 176 -9.65 -4.28 16.80
CA ASN A 176 -9.59 -5.20 17.95
C ASN A 176 -8.15 -5.25 18.47
N HIS A 177 -7.97 -5.06 19.78
CA HIS A 177 -6.68 -5.07 20.50
C HIS A 177 -5.74 -3.87 20.26
N GLU A 178 -6.10 -2.89 19.43
CA GLU A 178 -5.35 -1.63 19.26
C GLU A 178 -6.22 -0.41 19.55
N ARG A 179 -5.65 0.68 20.08
CA ARG A 179 -6.33 1.98 20.23
C ARG A 179 -6.37 2.78 18.92
N ARG A 180 -6.45 2.10 17.77
CA ARG A 180 -6.36 2.73 16.43
C ARG A 180 -7.72 2.71 15.72
N GLU A 181 -8.13 3.88 15.24
CA GLU A 181 -9.27 4.01 14.33
C GLU A 181 -8.93 3.42 12.96
N VAL A 182 -9.86 2.65 12.40
CA VAL A 182 -9.82 2.10 11.05
C VAL A 182 -11.18 2.31 10.37
N PRO A 183 -11.24 2.40 9.03
CA PRO A 183 -12.51 2.50 8.34
C PRO A 183 -13.35 1.24 8.56
N ALA A 184 -14.67 1.36 8.55
CA ALA A 184 -15.54 0.21 8.73
C ALA A 184 -15.63 -0.70 7.48
N LEU A 185 -15.28 -0.18 6.30
CA LEU A 185 -15.45 -0.83 5.00
C LEU A 185 -14.35 -1.87 4.71
N SER A 186 -14.76 -3.00 4.13
CA SER A 186 -13.85 -4.03 3.62
C SER A 186 -13.20 -3.61 2.30
N LEU A 187 -12.08 -4.25 1.96
CA LEU A 187 -11.40 -4.07 0.68
C LEU A 187 -12.28 -4.46 -0.51
N GLN A 188 -13.19 -5.43 -0.36
CA GLN A 188 -14.19 -5.78 -1.37
C GLN A 188 -15.05 -4.58 -1.81
N SER A 189 -15.25 -3.61 -0.91
CA SER A 189 -15.99 -2.37 -1.19
C SER A 189 -15.13 -1.29 -1.86
N ALA A 190 -13.84 -1.54 -2.11
CA ALA A 190 -12.98 -0.64 -2.85
C ALA A 190 -13.48 -0.46 -4.28
N ARG A 191 -13.01 0.63 -4.90
CA ARG A 191 -13.16 0.88 -6.33
C ARG A 191 -11.99 0.21 -7.06
N SER A 192 -12.24 -0.28 -8.28
CA SER A 192 -11.20 -0.88 -9.11
C SER A 192 -10.16 0.17 -9.52
N MET A 193 -8.91 -0.24 -9.71
CA MET A 193 -7.86 0.69 -10.14
C MET A 193 -8.18 1.33 -11.51
N ASN A 194 -8.82 0.61 -12.43
CA ASN A 194 -9.26 1.18 -13.72
C ASN A 194 -10.21 2.38 -13.54
N SER A 195 -11.09 2.35 -12.54
CA SER A 195 -11.98 3.49 -12.27
C SER A 195 -11.21 4.74 -11.79
N LEU A 196 -10.04 4.57 -11.17
CA LEU A 196 -9.19 5.69 -10.78
C LEU A 196 -8.71 6.48 -12.01
N LEU A 197 -8.42 5.80 -13.12
CA LEU A 197 -7.89 6.43 -14.33
C LEU A 197 -8.83 7.49 -14.92
N VAL A 198 -10.14 7.32 -14.73
CA VAL A 198 -11.18 8.29 -15.15
C VAL A 198 -11.12 9.58 -14.33
N HIS A 199 -10.57 9.52 -13.12
CA HIS A 199 -10.43 10.65 -12.21
C HIS A 199 -9.07 11.35 -12.30
N LEU A 200 -8.13 10.81 -13.08
CA LEU A 200 -6.77 11.34 -13.22
C LEU A 200 -6.49 11.82 -14.65
N THR A 201 -5.63 12.84 -14.79
CA THR A 201 -5.07 13.21 -16.10
C THR A 201 -3.82 12.43 -16.41
#